data_AF-A0A354X8Z8-F1
#
_entry.id   AF-A0A354X8Z8-F1
#
_cell.length_a   1.000
_cell.length_b   1.000
_cell.length_c   1.000
_cell.angle_alpha   90.00
_cell.angle_beta   90.00
_cell.angle_gamma   90.00
#
_symmetry.space_group_name_H-M   'P 1'
#
loop_
_entity.id
_entity.type
_entity.pdbx_description
1 polymer ?
#
loop_
_entity_poly.entity_id
_entity_poly.type
_entity_poly.pdbx_seq_one_letter_code
_entity_poly.pdbx_strand_id
1 'polypeptide(L)'
;PELLKTFEKLGIPLEERKILSGVAMDAVMDSVSVKTTFKEELAKKGVIFCSFADAVKEYPELVRQYLGSVVPYTDNFFAALNSAVFGDGSFAYIPKGVRCP
;
A
#
# COMPACT_ATOMS: atom_id res chain seq x y z
N PRO A 1 19.99 19.85 -2.01
CA PRO A 1 19.00 18.99 -2.72
C PRO A 1 17.57 19.25 -2.23
N GLU A 2 16.64 19.64 -3.12
CA GLU A 2 15.24 19.98 -2.80
C GLU A 2 14.47 18.88 -2.05
N LEU A 3 14.87 17.63 -2.24
CA LEU A 3 14.33 16.47 -1.52
C LEU A 3 14.44 16.63 -0.01
N LEU A 4 15.61 17.04 0.51
CA LEU A 4 15.83 17.21 1.96
C LEU A 4 14.92 18.31 2.55
N LYS A 5 14.71 19.41 1.84
CA LYS A 5 13.79 20.48 2.24
C LYS A 5 12.32 20.03 2.22
N THR A 6 11.98 19.13 1.30
CA THR A 6 10.63 18.55 1.20
C THR A 6 10.36 17.60 2.37
N PHE A 7 11.35 16.78 2.74
CA PHE A 7 11.27 15.90 3.92
C PHE A 7 11.19 16.68 5.24
N GLU A 8 11.83 17.85 5.32
CA GLU A 8 11.67 18.77 6.46
C GLU A 8 10.27 19.33 6.59
N LYS A 9 9.65 19.74 5.49
CA LYS A 9 8.28 20.24 5.49
C LYS A 9 7.23 19.18 5.86
N LEU A 10 7.49 17.92 5.55
CA LEU A 10 6.61 16.80 5.88
C LEU A 10 6.77 16.30 7.33
N GLY A 11 7.70 16.86 8.12
CA GLY A 11 7.85 16.52 9.53
C GLY A 11 8.42 15.13 9.81
N ILE A 12 9.04 14.49 8.80
CA ILE A 12 9.53 13.11 8.92
C ILE A 12 10.78 13.09 9.82
N PRO A 13 10.80 12.27 10.90
CA PRO A 13 11.93 12.10 11.82
C PRO A 13 13.26 11.78 11.13
N LEU A 14 14.38 12.20 11.74
CA LEU A 14 15.73 12.04 11.19
C LEU A 14 16.14 10.57 10.99
N GLU A 15 15.69 9.64 11.85
CA GLU A 15 15.88 8.20 11.63
C GLU A 15 15.19 7.71 10.35
N GLU A 16 13.92 8.10 10.12
CA GLU A 16 13.17 7.72 8.93
C GLU A 16 13.78 8.30 7.66
N ARG A 17 14.35 9.52 7.71
CA ARG A 17 15.08 10.08 6.55
C ARG A 17 16.33 9.29 6.21
N LYS A 18 17.07 8.78 7.19
CA LYS A 18 18.26 7.95 6.94
C LYS A 18 17.87 6.62 6.31
N ILE A 19 16.82 5.98 6.84
CA ILE A 19 16.26 4.74 6.27
C ILE A 19 15.79 5.01 4.83
N LEU A 20 14.99 6.04 4.59
CA LEU A 20 14.46 6.39 3.26
C LEU A 20 15.55 6.81 2.27
N SER A 21 16.61 7.50 2.73
CA SER A 21 17.76 7.85 1.89
C SER A 21 18.65 6.66 1.53
N GLY A 22 18.76 5.66 2.42
CA GLY A 22 19.43 4.38 2.14
C GLY A 22 18.58 3.48 1.25
N VAL A 23 17.27 3.44 1.48
CA VAL A 23 16.28 2.73 0.65
C VAL A 23 16.21 3.33 -0.76
N ALA A 24 16.41 4.64 -0.93
CA ALA A 24 16.43 5.26 -2.25
C ALA A 24 17.66 4.85 -3.10
N MET A 25 18.79 4.48 -2.49
CA MET A 25 19.95 3.96 -3.23
C MET A 25 19.82 2.46 -3.53
N ASP A 26 19.18 1.69 -2.64
CA ASP A 26 18.88 0.26 -2.89
C ASP A 26 17.72 0.07 -3.89
N ALA A 27 16.73 0.98 -3.89
CA ALA A 27 15.57 0.92 -4.79
C ALA A 27 15.90 1.06 -6.29
N VAL A 28 17.09 1.58 -6.63
CA VAL A 28 17.51 1.75 -8.03
C VAL A 28 18.26 0.53 -8.56
N MET A 29 18.84 -0.30 -7.68
CA MET A 29 19.58 -1.52 -8.07
C MET A 29 18.75 -2.80 -7.89
N ASP A 30 17.67 -2.75 -7.09
CA ASP A 30 16.99 -3.95 -6.57
C ASP A 30 15.52 -4.12 -7.04
N SER A 31 15.15 -3.45 -8.14
CA SER A 31 13.79 -3.38 -8.68
C SER A 31 13.20 -4.74 -9.12
N VAL A 32 14.03 -5.77 -9.27
CA VAL A 32 13.65 -7.14 -9.65
C VAL A 32 13.61 -8.08 -8.44
N SER A 33 14.33 -7.77 -7.36
CA SER A 33 14.47 -8.63 -6.17
C SER A 33 13.40 -8.35 -5.10
N VAL A 34 13.14 -7.07 -4.81
CA VAL A 34 12.27 -6.64 -3.69
C VAL A 34 10.79 -6.95 -3.93
N LYS A 35 10.32 -6.87 -5.18
CA LYS A 35 8.93 -7.19 -5.53
C LYS A 35 8.59 -8.68 -5.36
N THR A 36 9.57 -9.56 -5.43
CA THR A 36 9.35 -11.01 -5.49
C THR A 36 9.54 -11.65 -4.12
N THR A 37 10.65 -11.32 -3.44
CA THR A 37 11.03 -11.97 -2.17
C THR A 37 10.06 -11.66 -1.03
N PHE A 38 9.65 -10.40 -0.85
CA PHE A 38 8.69 -10.04 0.20
C PHE A 38 7.28 -10.51 -0.12
N LYS A 39 6.87 -10.50 -1.39
CA LYS A 39 5.54 -10.95 -1.80
C LYS A 39 5.35 -12.43 -1.52
N GLU A 40 6.37 -13.25 -1.77
CA GLU A 40 6.35 -14.69 -1.46
C GLU A 40 6.35 -14.97 0.05
N GLU A 41 7.16 -14.26 0.84
CA GLU A 41 7.16 -14.44 2.30
C GLU A 41 5.85 -13.99 2.96
N LEU A 42 5.28 -12.88 2.49
CA LEU A 42 3.99 -12.39 2.92
C LEU A 42 2.88 -13.37 2.52
N ALA A 43 2.92 -13.89 1.29
CA ALA A 43 1.96 -14.89 0.81
C ALA A 43 2.04 -16.20 1.63
N LYS A 44 3.24 -16.66 2.03
CA LYS A 44 3.40 -17.82 2.93
C LYS A 44 2.70 -17.63 4.28
N LYS A 45 2.59 -16.39 4.76
CA LYS A 45 1.87 -16.02 5.98
C LYS A 45 0.39 -15.69 5.72
N GLY A 46 -0.08 -15.81 4.48
CA GLY A 46 -1.44 -15.46 4.06
C GLY A 46 -1.71 -13.96 3.96
N VAL A 47 -0.67 -13.12 4.03
CA VAL A 47 -0.80 -11.67 3.85
C VAL A 47 -0.93 -11.37 2.36
N ILE A 48 -1.96 -10.61 2.01
CA ILE A 48 -2.21 -10.18 0.64
C ILE A 48 -1.76 -8.72 0.53
N PHE A 49 -0.80 -8.46 -0.35
CA PHE A 49 -0.42 -7.11 -0.73
C PHE A 49 -0.29 -7.02 -2.25
N CYS A 50 -1.22 -6.31 -2.88
CA CYS A 50 -1.30 -6.19 -4.34
C CYS A 50 -2.00 -4.89 -4.75
N SER A 51 -2.11 -4.66 -6.07
CA SER A 51 -2.93 -3.57 -6.59
C SER A 51 -4.41 -3.84 -6.29
N PHE A 52 -5.19 -2.79 -6.12
CA PHE A 52 -6.64 -2.91 -5.92
C PHE A 52 -7.31 -3.58 -7.12
N ALA A 53 -6.82 -3.31 -8.34
CA ALA A 53 -7.31 -3.94 -9.56
C ALA A 53 -7.13 -5.47 -9.54
N ASP A 54 -6.00 -5.96 -9.05
CA ASP A 54 -5.76 -7.40 -8.89
C ASP A 54 -6.61 -7.96 -7.75
N ALA A 55 -6.74 -7.23 -6.64
CA ALA A 55 -7.54 -7.67 -5.50
C ALA A 55 -9.02 -7.86 -5.85
N VAL A 56 -9.60 -6.98 -6.66
CA VAL A 56 -10.99 -7.10 -7.13
C VAL A 56 -11.18 -8.37 -7.98
N LYS A 57 -10.16 -8.79 -8.73
CA LYS A 57 -10.22 -9.99 -9.59
C LYS A 57 -9.93 -11.27 -8.82
N GLU A 58 -8.89 -11.29 -7.99
CA GLU A 58 -8.40 -12.48 -7.30
C GLU A 58 -9.10 -12.73 -5.96
N TYR A 59 -9.54 -11.68 -5.27
CA TYR A 59 -10.15 -11.74 -3.93
C TYR A 59 -11.46 -10.94 -3.85
N PRO A 60 -12.43 -11.17 -4.76
CA PRO A 60 -13.65 -10.35 -4.85
C PRO A 60 -14.48 -10.38 -3.55
N GLU A 61 -14.54 -11.51 -2.85
CA GLU A 61 -15.30 -11.66 -1.61
C GLU A 61 -14.73 -10.80 -0.47
N LEU A 62 -13.40 -10.80 -0.31
CA LEU A 62 -12.72 -9.96 0.69
C LEU A 62 -12.91 -8.48 0.38
N VAL A 63 -12.75 -8.08 -0.89
CA VAL A 63 -12.96 -6.70 -1.30
C VAL A 63 -14.41 -6.28 -1.04
N ARG A 64 -15.39 -7.08 -1.45
CA ARG A 64 -16.82 -6.80 -1.25
C ARG A 64 -17.18 -6.68 0.24
N GLN A 65 -16.56 -7.48 1.10
CA GLN A 65 -16.82 -7.45 2.54
C GLN A 65 -16.39 -6.13 3.19
N TYR A 66 -15.28 -5.53 2.74
CA TYR A 66 -14.67 -4.37 3.42
C TYR A 66 -14.82 -3.05 2.66
N LEU A 67 -14.93 -3.07 1.34
CA LEU A 67 -15.05 -1.86 0.52
C LEU A 67 -16.32 -1.10 0.89
N GLY A 68 -16.18 0.20 1.17
CA GLY A 68 -17.31 1.06 1.53
C GLY A 68 -17.79 0.93 2.98
N SER A 69 -17.20 0.04 3.80
CA SER A 69 -17.62 -0.14 5.21
C SER A 69 -17.26 1.05 6.10
N VAL A 70 -16.13 1.71 5.84
CA VAL A 70 -15.66 2.89 6.59
C VAL A 70 -16.03 4.19 5.87
N VAL A 71 -15.83 4.23 4.55
CA VAL A 71 -16.17 5.38 3.70
C VAL A 71 -17.16 4.92 2.63
N PRO A 72 -18.47 5.04 2.86
CA PRO A 72 -19.47 4.65 1.89
C PRO A 72 -19.49 5.60 0.70
N TYR A 73 -19.97 5.13 -0.45
CA TYR A 73 -20.11 5.96 -1.66
C TYR A 73 -21.06 7.16 -1.47
N THR A 74 -21.92 7.13 -0.45
CA THR A 74 -22.84 8.21 -0.09
C THR A 74 -22.26 9.22 0.89
N ASP A 75 -21.02 9.04 1.36
CA ASP A 75 -20.42 9.87 2.41
C ASP A 75 -20.32 11.34 2.00
N ASN A 76 -19.75 11.61 0.83
CA ASN A 76 -19.65 12.95 0.28
C ASN A 76 -19.45 12.90 -1.25
N PHE A 77 -19.47 14.08 -1.86
CA PHE A 77 -19.31 14.22 -3.32
C PHE A 77 -18.02 13.56 -3.85
N PHE A 78 -16.89 13.74 -3.16
CA PHE A 78 -15.61 13.17 -3.59
C PHE A 78 -15.55 11.65 -3.38
N ALA A 79 -16.17 11.14 -2.32
CA ALA A 79 -16.29 9.70 -2.09
C ALA A 79 -17.12 9.02 -3.18
N ALA A 80 -18.25 9.62 -3.58
CA ALA A 80 -19.09 9.14 -4.67
C ALA A 80 -18.31 9.11 -6.00
N LEU A 81 -17.60 10.21 -6.31
CA LEU A 81 -16.78 10.31 -7.51
C LEU A 81 -15.67 9.25 -7.51
N ASN A 82 -14.87 9.17 -6.44
CA ASN A 82 -13.78 8.21 -6.33
C ASN A 82 -14.28 6.77 -6.41
N SER A 83 -15.43 6.47 -5.82
CA SER A 83 -16.02 5.11 -5.88
C SER A 83 -16.45 4.73 -7.30
N ALA A 84 -16.88 5.70 -8.12
CA ALA A 84 -17.33 5.47 -9.47
C ALA A 84 -16.20 5.39 -10.50
N VAL A 85 -15.14 6.19 -10.34
CA VAL A 85 -14.07 6.34 -11.34
C VAL A 85 -12.68 5.99 -10.85
N PHE A 86 -12.55 5.17 -9.79
CA PHE A 86 -11.24 4.80 -9.26
C PHE A 86 -10.31 4.29 -10.38
N GLY A 87 -9.07 4.79 -10.38
CA GLY A 87 -8.07 4.43 -11.40
C GLY A 87 -6.98 3.51 -10.88
N ASP A 88 -6.61 3.67 -9.61
CA ASP A 88 -5.54 2.91 -8.97
C ASP A 88 -5.79 2.82 -7.45
N GLY A 89 -5.13 1.87 -6.80
CA GLY A 89 -5.20 1.67 -5.36
C GLY A 89 -4.33 0.51 -4.91
N SER A 90 -4.09 0.43 -3.61
CA SER A 90 -3.40 -0.71 -2.99
C SER A 90 -4.36 -1.47 -2.10
N PHE A 91 -4.28 -2.80 -2.14
CA PHE A 91 -5.03 -3.68 -1.27
C PHE A 91 -4.07 -4.42 -0.33
N ALA A 92 -4.35 -4.31 0.96
CA ALA A 92 -3.60 -4.99 2.01
C ALA A 92 -4.57 -5.75 2.91
N TYR A 93 -4.35 -7.06 3.07
CA TYR A 93 -5.11 -7.89 4.00
C TYR A 93 -4.16 -8.74 4.84
N ILE A 94 -4.34 -8.68 6.16
CA ILE A 94 -3.56 -9.44 7.13
C ILE A 94 -4.53 -10.39 7.86
N PRO A 95 -4.34 -11.72 7.76
CA PRO A 95 -5.18 -12.68 8.45
C PRO A 95 -5.13 -12.51 9.98
N LYS A 96 -6.21 -12.90 10.65
CA LYS A 96 -6.27 -12.89 12.12
C LYS A 96 -5.11 -13.71 12.71
N GLY A 97 -4.44 -13.14 13.71
CA GLY A 97 -3.33 -13.80 14.39
C GLY A 97 -1.98 -13.72 13.67
N VAL A 98 -1.92 -13.09 12.49
CA VAL A 98 -0.66 -12.88 11.77
C VAL A 98 -0.09 -11.51 12.13
N ARG A 99 1.16 -11.49 12.60
CA ARG A 99 1.94 -10.25 12.73
C ARG A 99 2.70 -10.02 11.43
N CYS A 100 2.41 -8.92 10.75
CA CYS A 100 3.18 -8.50 9.58
C CYS A 100 4.65 -8.28 10.01
N PRO A 101 5.62 -8.93 9.35
CA PRO A 101 7.05 -8.76 9.65
C PRO A 101 7.53 -7.34 9.35
#